data_AF-A0AAP0IQB6-F1
#
_entry.id   AF-A0AAP0IQB6-F1
#
_cell.length_a   1.000
_cell.length_b   1.000
_cell.length_c   1.000
_cell.angle_alpha   90.00
_cell.angle_beta   90.00
_cell.angle_gamma   90.00
#
_symmetry.space_group_name_H-M   'P 1'
#
loop_
_entity.id
_entity.type
_entity.pdbx_description
1 polymer ?
#
loop_
_entity_poly.entity_id
_entity_poly.type
_entity_poly.pdbx_seq_one_letter_code
_entity_poly.pdbx_strand_id
1 'polypeptide(L)'
;MFNYFFKFLHCWAPNIDVNKYEHLVLLDLLKKGHSEADKKIGAGVRVFQIRNHPMWKSRCFFIVRQDDSVDDFSFRKCVDRILPLPEEMKVKQGANKVLGGRGGSRGGGRGGRGGGRRGGHGRGRGGR
;
A
#
# COMPACT_ATOMS: atom_id res chain seq x y z
N MET A 1 -11.90 -17.69 -1.81
CA MET A 1 -11.43 -16.98 -0.60
C MET A 1 -10.76 -15.64 -0.92
N PHE A 2 -9.68 -15.61 -1.73
CA PHE A 2 -8.97 -14.36 -2.06
C PHE A 2 -9.87 -13.22 -2.58
N ASN A 3 -10.72 -13.51 -3.58
CA ASN A 3 -11.60 -12.50 -4.20
C ASN A 3 -12.56 -11.84 -3.22
N TYR A 4 -12.99 -12.56 -2.18
CA TYR A 4 -13.86 -12.00 -1.15
C TYR A 4 -13.13 -10.91 -0.36
N PHE A 5 -11.96 -11.21 0.21
CA PHE A 5 -11.17 -10.23 0.95
C PHE A 5 -10.64 -9.09 0.08
N PHE A 6 -10.31 -9.37 -1.19
CA PHE A 6 -9.94 -8.34 -2.14
C PHE A 6 -11.10 -7.36 -2.38
N LYS A 7 -12.30 -7.85 -2.71
CA LYS A 7 -13.49 -7.00 -2.88
C LYS A 7 -13.82 -6.26 -1.59
N PHE A 8 -13.77 -6.94 -0.45
CA PHE A 8 -14.04 -6.31 0.84
C PHE A 8 -13.08 -5.13 1.08
N LEU A 9 -11.78 -5.34 0.93
CA LEU A 9 -10.78 -4.29 1.13
C LEU A 9 -10.93 -3.09 0.16
N HIS A 10 -11.27 -3.36 -1.10
CA HIS A 10 -11.27 -2.34 -2.15
C HIS A 10 -12.64 -1.66 -2.36
N CYS A 11 -13.75 -2.30 -2.01
CA CYS A 11 -15.09 -1.76 -2.18
C CYS A 11 -15.69 -1.15 -0.90
N TRP A 12 -15.20 -1.54 0.28
CA TRP A 12 -15.67 -0.95 1.53
C TRP A 12 -15.18 0.50 1.69
N ALA A 13 -15.96 1.32 2.39
CA ALA A 13 -15.55 2.68 2.70
C ALA A 13 -14.39 2.67 3.72
N PRO A 14 -13.37 3.53 3.57
CA PRO A 14 -12.27 3.59 4.52
C PRO A 14 -12.69 4.32 5.81
N ASN A 15 -11.94 4.07 6.89
CA ASN A 15 -12.06 4.71 8.21
C ASN A 15 -13.43 4.54 8.89
N ILE A 16 -14.14 3.47 8.55
CA ILE A 16 -15.36 3.06 9.24
C ILE A 16 -15.18 1.69 9.88
N ASP A 17 -15.90 1.49 10.98
CA ASP A 17 -15.96 0.23 11.69
C ASP A 17 -16.63 -0.85 10.84
N VAL A 18 -16.00 -2.01 10.80
CA VAL A 18 -16.52 -3.19 10.16
C VAL A 18 -17.69 -3.76 10.99
N ASN A 19 -18.72 -4.24 10.32
CA ASN A 19 -19.87 -4.83 11.01
C ASN A 19 -19.52 -6.12 11.77
N LYS A 20 -20.41 -6.57 12.65
CA LYS A 20 -20.19 -7.74 13.52
C LYS A 20 -19.85 -9.04 12.75
N TYR A 21 -20.47 -9.29 11.60
CA TYR A 21 -20.23 -10.52 10.83
C TYR A 21 -18.85 -10.52 10.19
N GLU A 22 -18.53 -9.42 9.51
CA GLU A 22 -17.24 -9.22 8.88
C GLU A 22 -16.10 -9.16 9.91
N HIS A 23 -16.36 -8.65 11.12
CA HIS A 23 -15.43 -8.72 12.25
C HIS A 23 -15.05 -10.18 12.58
N LEU A 24 -16.04 -11.08 12.68
CA LEU A 24 -15.78 -12.49 12.97
C LEU A 24 -14.96 -13.15 11.86
N VAL A 25 -15.27 -12.84 10.60
CA VAL A 25 -14.54 -13.36 9.44
C VAL A 25 -13.08 -12.87 9.43
N LEU A 26 -12.84 -11.59 9.71
CA LEU A 26 -11.49 -11.03 9.79
C LEU A 26 -10.70 -11.58 10.97
N LEU A 27 -11.34 -11.78 12.12
CA LEU A 27 -10.72 -12.37 13.29
C LEU A 27 -10.30 -13.83 13.02
N ASP A 28 -11.14 -14.61 12.36
CA ASP A 28 -10.82 -15.99 11.97
C ASP A 28 -9.69 -16.05 10.93
N LEU A 29 -9.74 -15.16 9.92
CA LEU A 29 -8.66 -15.00 8.95
C LEU A 29 -7.32 -14.68 9.62
N LEU A 30 -7.32 -13.75 10.58
CA LEU A 30 -6.11 -13.33 11.29
C LEU A 30 -5.54 -14.49 12.11
N LYS A 31 -6.40 -15.17 12.90
CA LYS A 31 -5.99 -16.30 13.77
C LYS A 31 -5.40 -17.46 12.99
N LYS A 32 -6.03 -17.83 11.86
CA LYS A 32 -5.59 -18.99 11.06
C LYS A 32 -4.48 -18.65 10.08
N GLY A 33 -4.42 -17.41 9.60
CA GLY A 33 -3.56 -17.02 8.48
C GLY A 33 -2.31 -16.23 8.88
N HIS A 34 -2.25 -15.62 10.05
CA HIS A 34 -1.09 -14.83 10.45
C HIS A 34 -0.14 -15.62 11.37
N SER A 35 1.17 -15.56 11.12
CA SER A 35 2.19 -16.23 11.94
C SER A 35 2.25 -15.70 13.36
N GLU A 36 2.15 -14.39 13.50
CA GLU A 36 2.15 -13.70 14.79
C GLU A 36 0.74 -13.23 15.14
N ALA A 37 -0.28 -14.08 14.99
CA ALA A 37 -1.68 -13.71 15.24
C ALA A 37 -1.89 -13.18 16.66
N ASP A 38 -1.31 -13.85 17.67
CA ASP A 38 -1.43 -13.44 19.08
C ASP A 38 -0.87 -12.04 19.33
N LYS A 39 0.26 -11.71 18.70
CA LYS A 39 0.86 -10.38 18.77
C LYS A 39 -0.02 -9.32 18.09
N LYS A 40 -0.64 -9.66 16.96
CA LYS A 40 -1.59 -8.78 16.28
C LYS A 40 -2.84 -8.55 17.12
N ILE A 41 -3.37 -9.57 17.79
CA ILE A 41 -4.53 -9.47 18.68
C ILE A 41 -4.19 -8.68 19.96
N GLY A 42 -3.03 -8.93 20.56
CA GLY A 42 -2.56 -8.24 21.77
C GLY A 42 -3.57 -8.34 22.92
N ALA A 43 -3.94 -7.19 23.48
CA ALA A 43 -4.96 -7.06 24.53
C ALA A 43 -6.39 -7.43 24.09
N GLY A 44 -6.61 -7.79 22.83
CA GLY A 44 -7.90 -8.14 22.25
C GLY A 44 -8.33 -7.14 21.18
N VAL A 45 -9.01 -7.64 20.15
CA VAL A 45 -9.53 -6.80 19.07
C VAL A 45 -10.84 -6.16 19.50
N ARG A 46 -10.89 -4.82 19.48
CA ARG A 46 -12.14 -4.09 19.68
C ARG A 46 -12.91 -3.96 18.38
N VAL A 47 -12.25 -3.51 17.32
CA VAL A 47 -12.87 -3.37 16.00
C VAL A 47 -11.84 -3.49 14.88
N PHE A 48 -12.32 -3.87 13.69
CA PHE A 48 -11.54 -3.80 12.47
C PHE A 48 -11.97 -2.60 11.65
N GLN A 49 -11.01 -1.97 10.97
CA GLN A 49 -11.27 -0.89 10.04
C GLN A 49 -10.46 -1.10 8.77
N ILE A 50 -10.95 -0.58 7.65
CA ILE A 50 -10.16 -0.49 6.42
C ILE A 50 -9.57 0.91 6.35
N ARG A 51 -8.24 1.04 6.28
CA ARG A 51 -7.58 2.34 6.15
C ARG A 51 -6.50 2.29 5.08
N ASN A 52 -6.10 3.46 4.59
CA ASN A 52 -4.93 3.58 3.73
C ASN A 52 -3.67 3.58 4.60
N HIS A 53 -2.73 2.67 4.31
CA HIS A 53 -1.46 2.63 5.00
C HIS A 53 -0.63 3.87 4.62
N PRO A 54 -0.15 4.69 5.57
CA PRO A 54 0.49 5.97 5.29
C PRO A 54 1.75 5.84 4.44
N MET A 55 2.57 4.82 4.72
CA MET A 55 3.82 4.55 3.98
C MET A 55 3.58 3.91 2.59
N TRP A 56 2.75 2.86 2.52
CA TRP A 56 2.61 2.03 1.32
C TRP A 56 1.53 2.49 0.34
N LYS A 57 0.72 3.49 0.69
CA LYS A 57 -0.40 4.02 -0.11
C LYS A 57 -1.39 2.94 -0.60
N SER A 58 -1.42 1.79 0.09
CA SER A 58 -2.33 0.67 -0.15
C SER A 58 -3.38 0.60 0.96
N ARG A 59 -4.56 0.06 0.65
CA ARG A 59 -5.54 -0.28 1.68
C ARG A 59 -5.08 -1.51 2.46
N CYS A 60 -5.27 -1.50 3.77
CA CYS A 60 -5.06 -2.65 4.66
C CYS A 60 -6.21 -2.77 5.67
N PHE A 61 -6.33 -3.95 6.28
CA PHE A 61 -7.17 -4.14 7.46
C PHE A 61 -6.39 -3.72 8.69
N PHE A 62 -6.94 -2.77 9.43
CA PHE A 62 -6.42 -2.27 10.68
C PHE A 62 -7.19 -2.91 11.84
N ILE A 63 -6.43 -3.26 12.87
CA ILE A 63 -6.88 -3.78 14.15
C ILE A 63 -6.82 -2.60 15.11
N VAL A 64 -7.97 -2.23 15.66
CA VAL A 64 -8.02 -1.33 16.81
C VAL A 64 -8.25 -2.22 18.03
N ARG A 65 -7.27 -2.25 18.94
CA ARG A 65 -7.30 -3.10 20.12
C ARG A 65 -8.13 -2.46 21.24
N GLN A 66 -8.39 -3.22 22.30
CA GLN A 66 -9.12 -2.70 23.47
C GLN A 66 -8.38 -1.56 24.17
N ASP A 67 -7.05 -1.57 24.14
CA ASP A 67 -6.15 -0.55 24.72
C ASP A 67 -5.90 0.65 23.79
N ASP A 68 -6.73 0.85 22.77
CA ASP A 68 -6.61 1.89 21.74
C ASP A 68 -5.37 1.80 20.84
N SER A 69 -4.48 0.82 21.05
CA SER A 69 -3.38 0.59 20.15
C SER A 69 -3.89 0.10 18.79
N VAL A 70 -3.18 0.51 17.75
CA VAL A 70 -3.54 0.22 16.37
C VAL A 70 -2.43 -0.56 15.69
N ASP A 71 -2.81 -1.58 14.94
CA ASP A 71 -1.91 -2.37 14.12
C ASP A 71 -2.58 -2.72 12.79
N ASP A 72 -1.84 -3.14 11.78
CA ASP A 72 -2.40 -3.56 10.50
C ASP A 72 -1.97 -4.99 10.15
N PHE A 73 -2.75 -5.64 9.30
CA PHE A 73 -2.36 -6.91 8.71
C PHE A 73 -2.76 -7.00 7.23
N SER A 74 -1.98 -7.78 6.50
CA SER A 74 -2.23 -8.07 5.10
C SER A 74 -3.04 -9.36 4.97
N PHE A 75 -4.24 -9.27 4.38
CA PHE A 75 -5.04 -10.45 4.10
C PHE A 75 -4.34 -11.39 3.11
N ARG A 76 -3.50 -10.87 2.20
CA ARG A 76 -2.78 -11.70 1.23
C ARG A 76 -1.85 -12.69 1.94
N LYS A 77 -1.11 -12.23 2.94
CA LYS A 77 -0.26 -13.09 3.78
C LYS A 77 -1.10 -14.16 4.50
N CYS A 78 -2.29 -13.78 4.97
CA CYS A 78 -3.18 -14.70 5.67
C CYS A 78 -3.77 -15.77 4.75
N VAL A 79 -4.29 -15.37 3.59
CA VAL A 79 -4.88 -16.29 2.61
C VAL A 79 -3.82 -17.23 2.05
N ASP A 80 -2.64 -16.73 1.68
CA ASP A 80 -1.54 -17.54 1.14
C ASP A 80 -1.10 -18.65 2.12
N ARG A 81 -1.19 -18.40 3.43
CA ARG A 81 -0.93 -19.43 4.45
C ARG A 81 -2.04 -20.46 4.56
N ILE A 82 -3.32 -20.04 4.55
CA ILE A 82 -4.47 -20.94 4.78
C ILE A 82 -4.73 -21.81 3.55
N LEU A 83 -4.65 -21.22 2.36
CA LEU A 83 -4.83 -21.88 1.08
C LEU A 83 -3.66 -21.43 0.20
N PRO A 84 -2.62 -22.27 0.01
CA PRO A 84 -1.48 -21.93 -0.82
C PRO A 84 -1.99 -21.44 -2.18
N LEU A 85 -1.76 -20.16 -2.48
CA LEU A 85 -2.22 -19.59 -3.73
C LEU A 85 -1.30 -20.10 -4.87
N PRO A 86 -1.82 -20.22 -6.10
CA PRO A 86 -0.98 -20.43 -7.28
C PRO A 86 0.18 -19.42 -7.31
N GLU A 87 1.37 -19.84 -7.72
CA GLU A 87 2.61 -19.05 -7.69
C GLU A 87 2.46 -17.67 -8.36
N GLU A 88 1.58 -17.55 -9.35
CA GLU A 88 1.31 -16.32 -10.09
C GLU A 88 0.68 -15.21 -9.23
N MET A 89 0.02 -15.58 -8.12
CA MET A 89 -0.68 -14.66 -7.22
C MET A 89 0.07 -14.35 -5.92
N LYS A 90 1.21 -15.02 -5.68
CA LYS A 90 2.04 -14.76 -4.50
C LYS A 90 2.63 -13.35 -4.58
N VAL A 91 2.69 -12.69 -3.43
CA VAL A 91 3.27 -11.34 -3.34
C VAL A 91 4.77 -11.45 -3.60
N LYS A 92 5.20 -11.20 -4.84
CA LYS A 92 6.62 -11.00 -5.16
C LYS A 92 7.11 -9.79 -4.38
N GLN A 93 8.17 -9.96 -3.59
CA GLN A 93 8.80 -8.86 -2.85
C GLN A 93 9.12 -7.74 -3.84
N GLY A 94 8.44 -6.58 -3.73
CA GLY A 94 8.59 -5.44 -4.65
C GLY A 94 7.38 -5.07 -5.52
N ALA A 95 6.29 -5.84 -5.50
CA ALA A 95 5.10 -5.57 -6.34
C ALA A 95 4.29 -4.30 -5.97
N ASN A 96 4.65 -3.59 -4.89
CA ASN A 96 3.94 -2.38 -4.43
C ASN A 96 4.17 -1.14 -5.34
N LYS A 97 4.91 -1.26 -6.44
CA LYS A 97 5.22 -0.14 -7.35
C LYS A 97 4.25 0.08 -8.52
N VAL A 98 3.31 -0.83 -8.81
CA VAL A 98 2.66 -0.86 -10.16
C VAL A 98 1.17 -0.50 -10.18
N LEU A 99 0.54 -0.08 -9.06
CA LEU A 99 -0.90 0.28 -9.06
C LEU A 99 -1.19 1.76 -8.80
N GLY A 100 -0.27 2.66 -9.17
CA GLY A 100 -0.52 4.11 -9.20
C GLY A 100 -0.87 4.57 -10.62
N GLY A 101 -2.15 4.56 -11.00
CA GLY A 101 -2.57 5.05 -12.31
C GLY A 101 -3.90 5.82 -12.26
N ARG A 102 -3.83 7.17 -12.28
CA ARG A 102 -4.51 8.05 -13.27
C ARG A 102 -4.36 9.56 -12.96
N GLY A 103 -4.02 10.30 -14.01
CA GLY A 103 -4.07 11.76 -14.16
C GLY A 103 -2.69 12.34 -14.51
N GLY A 104 -2.38 12.96 -15.66
CA GLY A 104 -3.17 13.41 -16.81
C GLY A 104 -2.50 14.65 -17.44
N SER A 105 -1.88 14.46 -18.61
CA SER A 105 -1.64 15.42 -19.71
C SER A 105 -0.54 16.50 -19.71
N ARG A 106 -0.04 16.69 -20.96
CA ARG A 106 0.73 17.78 -21.60
C ARG A 106 2.26 17.63 -21.51
N GLY A 107 3.03 17.51 -22.60
CA GLY A 107 2.76 17.64 -24.03
C GLY A 107 4.05 18.07 -24.76
N GLY A 108 4.26 17.54 -25.97
CA GLY A 108 5.20 18.05 -27.00
C GLY A 108 6.68 17.76 -26.75
N GLY A 109 7.50 17.31 -27.69
CA GLY A 109 7.38 17.27 -29.13
C GLY A 109 8.67 17.81 -29.78
N ARG A 110 9.40 16.94 -30.49
CA ARG A 110 10.27 17.18 -31.67
C ARG A 110 11.44 18.18 -31.61
N GLY A 111 12.55 17.72 -32.19
CA GLY A 111 13.59 18.52 -32.85
C GLY A 111 14.84 18.67 -32.00
N GLY A 112 16.06 18.35 -32.43
CA GLY A 112 16.60 18.31 -33.78
C GLY A 112 17.76 19.31 -33.88
N ARG A 113 18.95 18.81 -34.23
CA ARG A 113 20.11 19.52 -34.83
C ARG A 113 20.56 20.87 -34.22
N GLY A 114 21.83 20.88 -33.83
CA GLY A 114 22.77 21.77 -34.52
C GLY A 114 23.49 22.83 -33.69
N GLY A 115 24.76 23.01 -34.02
CA GLY A 115 25.38 24.33 -34.09
C GLY A 115 26.15 24.78 -32.86
N GLY A 116 27.47 24.88 -33.01
CA GLY A 116 28.37 25.44 -32.01
C GLY A 116 28.33 26.96 -31.90
N ARG A 117 29.24 27.48 -31.07
CA ARG A 117 29.79 28.85 -30.94
C ARG A 117 30.83 28.73 -29.82
N ARG A 118 32.15 28.73 -30.04
CA ARG A 118 33.02 29.83 -30.50
C ARG A 118 32.64 31.21 -29.94
N GLY A 119 33.45 31.68 -29.00
CA GLY A 119 34.03 33.02 -29.02
C GLY A 119 33.34 34.11 -28.18
N GLY A 120 34.16 34.89 -27.47
CA GLY A 120 33.82 36.22 -26.94
C GLY A 120 34.33 36.45 -25.52
N HIS A 121 35.62 36.78 -25.30
CA HIS A 121 36.12 38.16 -25.10
C HIS A 121 35.42 38.95 -23.98
N GLY A 122 36.19 39.23 -22.92
CA GLY A 122 36.46 40.63 -22.55
C GLY A 122 36.10 41.12 -21.14
N ARG A 123 37.16 41.59 -20.48
CA ARG A 123 37.27 42.75 -19.56
C ARG A 123 37.05 42.52 -18.06
N GLY A 124 38.15 42.64 -17.31
CA GLY A 124 38.39 43.91 -16.60
C GLY A 124 38.61 43.85 -15.09
N ARG A 125 39.88 44.02 -14.71
CA ARG A 125 40.41 45.02 -13.76
C ARG A 125 40.15 44.85 -12.24
N GLY A 126 41.26 44.66 -11.51
CA GLY A 126 41.58 45.50 -10.35
C GLY A 126 41.81 44.81 -9.00
N GLY A 127 43.07 44.86 -8.53
CA GLY A 127 43.33 45.41 -7.20
C GLY A 127 44.10 44.55 -6.19
N ARG A 128 45.36 44.94 -6.00
CA ARG A 128 46.30 44.71 -4.88
C ARG A 128 47.11 43.42 -4.89
#